data_AF-A0A815DHC8-F1
#
_entry.id   AF-A0A815DHC8-F1
#
_cell.length_a   1.000
_cell.length_b   1.000
_cell.length_c   1.000
_cell.angle_alpha   90.00
_cell.angle_beta   90.00
_cell.angle_gamma   90.00
#
_symmetry.space_group_name_H-M   'P 1'
#
loop_
_entity.id
_entity.type
_entity.pdbx_description
1 polymer ?
#
loop_
_entity_poly.entity_id
_entity_poly.type
_entity_poly.pdbx_seq_one_letter_code
_entity_poly.pdbx_strand_id
1 'polypeptide(L)'
;MPSVLYSTVCYIKNEHHHMYIYVDGAQSDSTEVQATSEFASPDIAIDNIDPSLTKIKLESVSKRKNTNIPKVIHLNNLLHVQHIKSIRKRKRNVYISTDALTTFEPVPITEPSAEGSHATLNKSTSEVVVVPSTPVLPRSYSLSRLFLGQKSTETEGHAEYKFAVKLSYIDVSNSIRWSIKRLEFEVESEDVANEVCVNLNLCLSTLKQRPRHLLAFVNPFGGKGRAPAVYEKKILPIFKEGNITVDTIHTQRANHARDHILNEDLSAYDGLICVGGDGMFAELCHGLLLKTSLEANLDIDDREVNIKRPNLRIGVIPAGSTDAVVYGTTGLNDPVTSAL
;
A
#
# COMPACT_ATOMS: atom_id res chain seq x y z
N MET A 1 25.51 12.37 2.92
CA MET A 1 24.93 11.53 4.01
C MET A 1 23.50 11.16 3.65
N PRO A 2 23.00 9.98 4.04
CA PRO A 2 21.57 9.66 3.91
C PRO A 2 20.74 10.44 4.95
N SER A 3 19.66 11.07 4.52
CA SER A 3 18.74 11.79 5.41
C SER A 3 17.62 10.88 5.87
N VAL A 4 17.56 10.58 7.18
CA VAL A 4 16.45 9.80 7.76
C VAL A 4 15.22 10.70 7.87
N LEU A 5 14.13 10.32 7.19
CA LEU A 5 12.84 11.02 7.22
C LEU A 5 11.97 10.56 8.39
N TYR A 6 12.03 9.26 8.72
CA TYR A 6 11.24 8.62 9.76
C TYR A 6 11.94 7.35 10.27
N SER A 7 11.79 7.01 11.54
CA SER A 7 12.32 5.77 12.12
C SER A 7 11.42 5.20 13.22
N THR A 8 11.34 3.87 13.30
CA THR A 8 10.58 3.16 14.35
C THR A 8 11.11 1.76 14.62
N VAL A 9 10.64 1.12 15.69
CA VAL A 9 10.97 -0.27 16.06
C VAL A 9 9.84 -1.18 15.63
N CYS A 10 10.17 -2.29 14.96
CA CYS A 10 9.20 -3.29 14.53
C CYS A 10 9.68 -4.72 14.78
N TYR A 11 8.74 -5.67 14.70
CA TYR A 11 8.95 -7.07 15.02
C TYR A 11 8.61 -7.93 13.80
N ILE A 12 9.62 -8.58 13.22
CA ILE A 12 9.44 -9.53 12.11
C ILE A 12 9.72 -10.93 12.65
N LYS A 13 8.72 -11.82 12.64
CA LYS A 13 8.83 -13.20 13.14
C LYS A 13 9.36 -13.29 14.59
N ASN A 14 8.96 -12.33 15.44
CA ASN A 14 9.43 -12.13 16.81
C ASN A 14 10.90 -11.69 16.97
N GLU A 15 11.61 -11.33 15.89
CA GLU A 15 12.94 -10.71 15.96
C GLU A 15 12.82 -9.17 15.87
N HIS A 16 13.49 -8.46 16.78
CA HIS A 16 13.53 -6.99 16.82
C HIS A 16 14.28 -6.41 15.61
N HIS A 17 13.66 -5.44 14.95
CA HIS A 17 14.22 -4.69 13.84
C HIS A 17 14.01 -3.18 14.04
N HIS A 18 14.93 -2.37 13.54
CA HIS A 18 14.70 -0.95 13.29
C HIS A 18 14.28 -0.77 11.83
N MET A 19 13.18 -0.03 11.61
CA MET A 19 12.77 0.41 10.29
C MET A 19 13.13 1.89 10.12
N TYR A 20 13.70 2.23 8.98
CA TYR A 20 14.01 3.62 8.60
C TYR A 20 13.41 3.93 7.23
N ILE A 21 12.76 5.08 7.10
CA ILE A 21 12.48 5.70 5.79
C ILE A 21 13.55 6.77 5.60
N TYR A 22 14.31 6.71 4.52
CA TYR A 22 15.45 7.60 4.30
C TYR A 22 15.65 7.95 2.83
N VAL A 23 16.30 9.08 2.56
CA VAL A 23 16.71 9.54 1.22
C VAL A 23 18.22 9.37 1.10
N ASP A 24 18.69 8.67 0.05
CA ASP A 24 20.13 8.54 -0.22
C ASP A 24 20.73 9.85 -0.77
N GLY A 25 21.40 10.62 0.08
CA GLY A 25 21.94 11.94 -0.27
C GLY A 25 23.24 11.88 -1.07
N ALA A 26 23.14 12.04 -2.39
CA ALA A 26 24.26 12.15 -3.32
C ALA A 26 24.85 13.58 -3.37
N GLN A 27 25.53 13.98 -2.29
CA GLN A 27 26.55 15.04 -2.32
C GLN A 27 27.81 14.60 -1.59
N SER A 28 28.96 15.06 -2.10
CA SER A 28 30.30 14.63 -1.72
C SER A 28 30.96 15.53 -0.67
N ASP A 29 32.03 14.98 -0.11
CA ASP A 29 33.10 15.61 0.66
C ASP A 29 32.87 16.10 2.10
N SER A 30 33.80 15.65 2.93
CA SER A 30 34.18 16.09 4.28
C SER A 30 33.28 15.71 5.48
N THR A 31 33.99 15.31 6.54
CA THR A 31 33.52 15.06 7.92
C THR A 31 32.64 13.83 8.13
N GLU A 32 33.19 12.84 8.84
CA GLU A 32 32.40 11.74 9.43
C GLU A 32 31.48 12.30 10.52
N VAL A 33 30.17 12.19 10.32
CA VAL A 33 29.18 12.34 11.39
C VAL A 33 28.55 10.98 11.62
N GLN A 34 28.65 10.49 12.86
CA GLN A 34 28.05 9.22 13.27
C GLN A 34 26.52 9.30 13.12
N ALA A 35 25.86 8.17 12.83
CA ALA A 35 24.41 8.11 12.77
C ALA A 35 23.81 8.34 14.17
N THR A 36 23.49 9.60 14.50
CA THR A 36 22.87 9.97 15.76
C THR A 36 21.47 9.37 15.84
N SER A 37 21.14 8.81 17.01
CA SER A 37 19.85 8.13 17.25
C SER A 37 18.72 9.12 17.56
N GLU A 38 18.67 10.23 16.84
CA GLU A 38 17.64 11.24 17.01
C GLU A 38 16.42 10.82 16.19
N PHE A 39 15.32 10.59 16.90
CA PHE A 39 14.05 10.19 16.28
C PHE A 39 13.54 11.34 15.42
N ALA A 40 13.34 11.07 14.13
CA ALA A 40 12.82 12.05 13.19
C ALA A 40 11.35 12.40 13.51
N SER A 41 10.84 13.42 12.81
CA SER A 41 9.46 13.90 12.93
C SER A 41 8.44 12.74 12.77
N PRO A 42 7.33 12.73 13.53
CA PRO A 42 6.24 11.78 13.33
C PRO A 42 5.58 11.95 11.96
N ASP A 43 5.61 13.16 11.39
CA ASP A 43 5.13 13.46 10.03
C ASP A 43 6.30 13.77 9.09
N ILE A 44 6.38 13.09 7.93
CA ILE A 44 7.37 13.40 6.88
C ILE A 44 6.93 14.62 6.06
N ALA A 45 7.80 15.63 5.92
CA ALA A 45 7.58 16.76 5.02
C ALA A 45 7.73 16.35 3.54
N ILE A 46 6.68 16.57 2.76
CA ILE A 46 6.55 16.10 1.35
C ILE A 46 7.67 16.65 0.46
N ASP A 47 8.04 17.91 0.64
CA ASP A 47 8.96 18.64 -0.25
C ASP A 47 10.41 18.11 -0.21
N ASN A 48 10.75 17.29 0.79
CA ASN A 48 12.06 16.67 0.95
C ASN A 48 12.14 15.24 0.37
N ILE A 49 11.09 14.74 -0.28
CA ILE A 49 11.00 13.37 -0.79
C ILE A 49 11.36 13.32 -2.29
N ASP A 50 12.60 12.95 -2.61
CA ASP A 50 12.93 12.43 -3.95
C ASP A 50 12.57 10.93 -4.01
N PRO A 51 11.61 10.49 -4.84
CA PRO A 51 11.16 9.10 -4.83
C PRO A 51 12.20 8.11 -5.37
N SER A 52 13.15 8.55 -6.20
CA SER A 52 14.22 7.72 -6.75
C SER A 52 15.31 7.41 -5.72
N LEU A 53 15.53 8.35 -4.79
CA LEU A 53 16.49 8.25 -3.69
C LEU A 53 15.86 7.72 -2.40
N THR A 54 14.52 7.79 -2.26
CA THR A 54 13.79 7.34 -1.06
C THR A 54 13.70 5.82 -0.96
N LYS A 55 14.09 5.30 0.21
CA LYS A 55 14.24 3.87 0.51
C LYS A 55 13.75 3.55 1.91
N ILE A 56 13.22 2.34 2.08
CA ILE A 56 12.87 1.75 3.38
C ILE A 56 13.98 0.77 3.75
N LYS A 57 14.64 0.97 4.88
CA LYS A 57 15.69 0.09 5.43
C LYS A 57 15.14 -0.73 6.59
N LEU A 58 15.57 -1.98 6.71
CA LEU A 58 15.24 -2.87 7.83
C LEU A 58 16.51 -3.48 8.41
N GLU A 59 16.82 -3.15 9.66
CA GLU A 59 18.03 -3.60 10.34
C GLU A 59 17.69 -4.46 11.56
N SER A 60 18.07 -5.74 11.50
CA SER A 60 17.94 -6.67 12.63
C SER A 60 18.88 -6.29 13.76
N VAL A 61 18.34 -6.16 14.98
CA VAL A 61 19.13 -6.01 16.23
C VAL A 61 19.88 -7.33 16.55
N SER A 62 19.34 -8.46 16.10
CA SER A 62 19.96 -9.78 16.22
C SER A 62 21.10 -9.97 15.22
N LYS A 63 22.25 -10.48 15.69
CA LYS A 63 23.38 -10.88 14.83
C LYS A 63 23.08 -12.11 13.94
N ARG A 64 21.91 -12.75 14.08
CA ARG A 64 21.48 -13.86 13.21
C ARG A 64 21.09 -13.32 11.84
N LYS A 65 21.77 -13.76 10.78
CA LYS A 65 21.46 -13.40 9.40
C LYS A 65 20.19 -14.12 8.92
N ASN A 66 19.02 -13.54 9.17
CA ASN A 66 17.75 -14.02 8.63
C ASN A 66 17.65 -13.64 7.13
N THR A 67 17.97 -14.58 6.24
CA THR A 67 18.16 -14.30 4.80
C THR A 67 16.89 -13.94 4.02
N ASN A 68 15.71 -14.14 4.63
CA ASN A 68 14.41 -14.02 3.95
C ASN A 68 13.67 -12.71 4.25
N ILE A 69 14.38 -11.68 4.74
CA ILE A 69 13.86 -10.33 4.99
C ILE A 69 14.57 -9.36 4.03
N PRO A 70 13.85 -8.49 3.29
CA PRO A 70 14.48 -7.47 2.46
C PRO A 70 15.20 -6.45 3.34
N LYS A 71 16.50 -6.25 3.14
CA LYS A 71 17.27 -5.22 3.86
C LYS A 71 16.88 -3.80 3.46
N VAL A 72 16.53 -3.62 2.19
CA VAL A 72 16.14 -2.35 1.57
C VAL A 72 14.99 -2.61 0.60
N ILE A 73 13.98 -1.75 0.60
CA ILE A 73 12.92 -1.65 -0.41
C ILE A 73 12.97 -0.22 -0.97
N HIS A 74 13.08 -0.07 -2.29
CA HIS A 74 13.01 1.25 -2.94
C HIS A 74 11.56 1.74 -2.98
N LEU A 75 11.31 3.04 -2.82
CA LEU A 75 9.95 3.58 -2.83
C LEU A 75 9.23 3.33 -4.17
N ASN A 76 9.94 3.44 -5.29
CA ASN A 76 9.43 3.09 -6.63
C ASN A 76 8.87 1.66 -6.72
N ASN A 77 9.39 0.72 -5.92
CA ASN A 77 8.97 -0.68 -5.91
C ASN A 77 7.81 -0.96 -4.93
N LEU A 78 7.41 0.00 -4.10
CA LEU A 78 6.38 -0.20 -3.09
C LEU A 78 4.98 -0.10 -3.73
N LEU A 79 4.22 -1.20 -3.74
CA LEU A 79 2.90 -1.25 -4.34
C LEU A 79 1.82 -0.78 -3.37
N HIS A 80 1.80 -1.30 -2.14
CA HIS A 80 0.70 -1.05 -1.20
C HIS A 80 1.16 -1.12 0.25
N VAL A 81 0.48 -0.36 1.11
CA VAL A 81 0.74 -0.25 2.55
C VAL A 81 -0.57 -0.33 3.30
N GLN A 82 -0.70 -1.33 4.17
CA GLN A 82 -1.93 -1.65 4.88
C GLN A 82 -1.67 -1.85 6.37
N HIS A 83 -2.38 -1.11 7.23
CA HIS A 83 -2.49 -1.44 8.66
C HIS A 83 -3.47 -2.62 8.83
N ILE A 84 -3.02 -3.64 9.56
CA ILE A 84 -3.77 -4.83 9.96
C ILE A 84 -3.92 -4.84 11.49
N LYS A 85 -5.15 -4.78 11.96
CA LYS A 85 -5.52 -4.97 13.37
C LYS A 85 -6.10 -6.37 13.56
N SER A 86 -5.53 -7.17 14.46
CA SER A 86 -5.98 -8.55 14.73
C SER A 86 -5.95 -8.90 16.21
N ILE A 87 -6.61 -9.99 16.62
CA ILE A 87 -6.72 -10.41 18.03
C ILE A 87 -5.82 -11.63 18.29
N ARG A 88 -4.97 -11.57 19.34
CA ARG A 88 -4.17 -12.71 19.78
C ARG A 88 -5.07 -13.78 20.40
N LYS A 89 -5.23 -14.92 19.69
CA LYS A 89 -5.82 -16.13 20.28
C LYS A 89 -4.87 -16.70 21.33
N ARG A 90 -5.18 -16.50 22.62
CA ARG A 90 -4.45 -17.13 23.74
C ARG A 90 -4.39 -18.65 23.54
N LYS A 91 -3.18 -19.23 23.53
CA LYS A 91 -3.01 -20.68 23.72
C LYS A 91 -3.39 -21.01 25.17
N ARG A 92 -4.54 -21.66 25.37
CA ARG A 92 -4.86 -22.30 26.66
C ARG A 92 -4.00 -23.54 26.82
N ASN A 93 -2.89 -23.42 27.55
CA ASN A 93 -2.23 -24.59 28.14
C ASN A 93 -3.14 -25.09 29.27
N VAL A 94 -3.94 -26.12 28.99
CA VAL A 94 -4.79 -26.76 30.00
C VAL A 94 -3.92 -27.72 30.82
N TYR A 95 -3.39 -27.22 31.93
CA TYR A 95 -2.90 -28.08 33.00
C TYR A 95 -4.12 -28.63 33.75
N ILE A 96 -4.42 -29.91 33.57
CA ILE A 96 -5.44 -30.60 34.36
C ILE A 96 -4.82 -30.89 35.73
N SER A 97 -5.12 -30.06 36.73
CA SER A 97 -4.91 -30.41 38.12
C SER A 97 -5.99 -31.42 38.53
N THR A 98 -5.61 -32.68 38.73
CA THR A 98 -6.48 -33.68 39.35
C THR A 98 -6.25 -33.66 40.86
N ASP A 99 -7.12 -32.98 41.61
CA ASP A 99 -7.06 -33.02 43.07
C ASP A 99 -8.45 -33.13 43.72
N ALA A 100 -8.42 -33.63 44.96
CA ALA A 100 -9.50 -34.22 45.75
C ALA A 100 -10.93 -33.65 45.62
N LEU A 101 -11.90 -34.58 45.58
CA LEU A 101 -13.28 -34.34 45.99
C LEU A 101 -13.34 -34.01 47.49
N THR A 102 -13.92 -32.87 47.84
CA THR A 102 -14.46 -32.60 49.18
C THR A 102 -15.87 -32.01 49.08
N THR A 103 -16.86 -32.83 49.38
CA THR A 103 -18.27 -32.44 49.51
C THR A 103 -18.48 -31.60 50.77
N PHE A 104 -19.21 -30.49 50.65
CA PHE A 104 -19.83 -29.78 51.77
C PHE A 104 -21.34 -29.72 51.54
N GLU A 105 -22.11 -29.97 52.60
CA GLU A 105 -23.57 -29.98 52.58
C GLU A 105 -24.16 -28.56 52.71
N PRO A 106 -25.32 -28.26 52.10
CA PRO A 106 -25.96 -26.96 52.19
C PRO A 106 -26.73 -26.78 53.51
N VAL A 107 -26.51 -25.65 54.19
CA VAL A 107 -27.35 -25.19 55.31
C VAL A 107 -28.54 -24.39 54.76
N PRO A 108 -29.80 -24.66 55.18
CA PRO A 108 -30.97 -23.95 54.67
C PRO A 108 -31.07 -22.52 55.25
N ILE A 109 -31.58 -21.59 54.44
CA ILE A 109 -31.94 -20.23 54.84
C ILE A 109 -33.47 -20.10 54.77
N THR A 110 -34.07 -19.54 55.81
CA THR A 110 -35.51 -19.34 55.94
C THR A 110 -35.90 -17.91 55.58
N GLU A 111 -36.93 -17.73 54.74
CA GLU A 111 -37.56 -16.42 54.49
C GLU A 111 -38.37 -15.94 55.71
N PRO A 112 -38.61 -14.62 55.83
CA PRO A 112 -40.02 -14.23 55.90
C PRO A 112 -40.40 -12.90 55.22
N SER A 113 -41.51 -12.92 54.45
CA SER A 113 -42.56 -11.88 54.29
C SER A 113 -42.21 -10.42 53.87
N ALA A 114 -43.12 -9.81 53.11
CA ALA A 114 -43.02 -8.42 52.62
C ALA A 114 -44.17 -7.52 53.11
N GLU A 115 -43.89 -6.21 53.24
CA GLU A 115 -44.79 -5.02 53.28
C GLU A 115 -43.91 -3.81 53.74
N GLY A 116 -44.09 -2.53 53.38
CA GLY A 116 -44.94 -1.91 52.35
C GLY A 116 -44.96 -0.36 52.42
N SER A 117 -45.09 0.32 51.27
CA SER A 117 -45.63 1.69 51.05
C SER A 117 -44.77 3.00 51.18
N HIS A 118 -45.10 3.96 50.28
CA HIS A 118 -44.98 5.45 50.28
C HIS A 118 -43.64 6.21 50.53
N ALA A 119 -43.42 7.47 50.09
CA ALA A 119 -43.85 8.26 48.89
C ALA A 119 -43.19 9.67 48.82
N THR A 120 -43.06 10.28 47.61
CA THR A 120 -42.79 11.74 47.33
C THR A 120 -41.38 12.30 47.73
N LEU A 121 -40.87 13.52 47.45
CA LEU A 121 -41.12 14.75 46.61
C LEU A 121 -39.75 15.56 46.54
N ASN A 122 -39.45 16.75 45.95
CA ASN A 122 -40.09 17.79 45.11
C ASN A 122 -39.02 18.75 44.45
N LYS A 123 -39.06 19.03 43.12
CA LYS A 123 -38.53 20.26 42.43
C LYS A 123 -37.01 20.63 42.56
N SER A 124 -36.40 21.60 41.84
CA SER A 124 -36.83 22.66 40.88
C SER A 124 -35.70 23.00 39.87
N THR A 125 -35.95 23.20 38.55
CA THR A 125 -36.01 24.49 37.77
C THR A 125 -34.79 25.45 37.88
N SER A 126 -34.27 26.12 36.84
CA SER A 126 -34.61 26.20 35.39
C SER A 126 -33.59 27.06 34.60
N GLU A 127 -33.48 26.81 33.27
CA GLU A 127 -33.21 27.74 32.14
C GLU A 127 -32.09 28.81 32.15
N VAL A 128 -31.35 28.93 31.03
CA VAL A 128 -31.40 30.07 30.06
C VAL A 128 -30.54 29.79 28.82
N VAL A 129 -30.86 30.43 27.68
CA VAL A 129 -30.30 30.17 26.33
C VAL A 129 -29.19 31.17 25.95
N VAL A 130 -28.08 30.68 25.35
CA VAL A 130 -27.24 31.44 24.40
C VAL A 130 -26.70 30.51 23.30
N VAL A 131 -26.76 30.98 22.05
CA VAL A 131 -26.08 30.46 20.85
C VAL A 131 -25.54 31.73 20.15
N PRO A 132 -24.23 31.86 19.81
CA PRO A 132 -23.69 31.14 18.64
C PRO A 132 -22.17 30.85 18.66
N SER A 133 -21.65 30.51 17.46
CA SER A 133 -20.26 30.42 17.00
C SER A 133 -19.63 29.03 16.91
N THR A 134 -18.71 28.89 15.94
CA THR A 134 -18.22 27.62 15.38
C THR A 134 -17.04 27.03 16.16
N PRO A 135 -17.09 25.76 16.59
CA PRO A 135 -15.90 25.07 17.07
C PRO A 135 -15.01 24.62 15.91
N VAL A 136 -13.97 25.39 15.61
CA VAL A 136 -12.75 24.81 15.01
C VAL A 136 -12.16 23.89 16.08
N LEU A 137 -12.24 22.56 15.87
CA LEU A 137 -11.77 21.61 16.89
C LEU A 137 -10.24 21.71 17.08
N PRO A 138 -9.76 21.89 18.32
CA PRO A 138 -8.33 22.01 18.59
C PRO A 138 -7.61 20.66 18.53
N ARG A 139 -6.30 20.72 18.30
CA ARG A 139 -5.40 19.55 18.31
C ARG A 139 -5.40 18.87 19.68
N SER A 140 -5.72 17.57 19.72
CA SER A 140 -5.48 16.72 20.88
C SER A 140 -4.15 15.98 20.69
N TYR A 141 -3.12 16.37 21.44
CA TYR A 141 -1.87 15.62 21.54
C TYR A 141 -1.89 14.79 22.83
N SER A 142 -1.82 13.46 22.72
CA SER A 142 -1.74 12.60 23.89
C SER A 142 -0.33 12.61 24.48
N LEU A 143 -0.17 13.05 25.73
CA LEU A 143 1.12 13.17 26.42
C LEU A 143 1.65 11.82 26.99
N SER A 144 1.31 10.70 26.36
CA SER A 144 1.61 9.33 26.85
C SER A 144 3.10 9.01 27.03
N ARG A 145 4.03 9.81 26.51
CA ARG A 145 5.49 9.57 26.57
C ARG A 145 6.19 10.05 27.86
N LEU A 146 5.47 10.60 28.84
CA LEU A 146 6.08 11.26 30.02
C LEU A 146 6.11 10.48 31.34
N PHE A 147 5.63 9.23 31.39
CA PHE A 147 5.64 8.43 32.64
C PHE A 147 6.27 7.05 32.50
N LEU A 148 7.56 6.95 32.87
CA LEU A 148 8.12 5.71 33.38
C LEU A 148 7.71 5.55 34.85
N GLY A 149 6.92 4.52 35.16
CA GLY A 149 6.51 4.21 36.53
C GLY A 149 5.85 2.84 36.62
N GLN A 150 6.40 1.94 37.44
CA GLN A 150 5.83 0.61 37.64
C GLN A 150 4.56 0.67 38.50
N LYS A 151 3.49 -0.01 38.05
CA LYS A 151 2.70 -0.87 38.93
C LYS A 151 1.85 -1.87 38.14
N SER A 152 1.86 -3.11 38.61
CA SER A 152 1.02 -4.20 38.12
C SER A 152 -0.27 -4.29 38.95
N THR A 153 -1.42 -4.33 38.28
CA THR A 153 -2.71 -4.76 38.85
C THR A 153 -3.42 -5.64 37.82
N GLU A 154 -4.22 -6.61 38.28
CA GLU A 154 -4.61 -7.75 37.45
C GLU A 154 -5.95 -7.56 36.71
N THR A 155 -5.91 -7.86 35.41
CA THR A 155 -6.99 -8.43 34.59
C THR A 155 -8.41 -7.87 34.74
N GLU A 156 -8.74 -6.86 33.93
CA GLU A 156 -9.90 -7.02 33.06
C GLU A 156 -9.54 -7.87 31.83
N GLY A 157 -10.55 -8.51 31.23
CA GLY A 157 -10.39 -9.45 30.12
C GLY A 157 -10.13 -8.83 28.75
N HIS A 158 -9.36 -7.73 28.67
CA HIS A 158 -9.10 -7.04 27.41
C HIS A 158 -8.50 -7.98 26.34
N ALA A 159 -9.04 -7.90 25.13
CA ALA A 159 -8.50 -8.62 23.98
C ALA A 159 -7.11 -8.07 23.65
N GLU A 160 -6.09 -8.93 23.69
CA GLU A 160 -4.72 -8.56 23.38
C GLU A 160 -4.57 -8.40 21.86
N TYR A 161 -4.58 -7.16 21.37
CA TYR A 161 -4.50 -6.87 19.94
C TYR A 161 -3.06 -7.01 19.41
N LYS A 162 -2.94 -7.34 18.11
CA LYS A 162 -1.75 -7.11 17.30
C LYS A 162 -2.04 -5.99 16.32
N PHE A 163 -1.15 -5.01 16.29
CA PHE A 163 -1.05 -3.99 15.27
C PHE A 163 0.12 -4.39 14.36
N ALA A 164 -0.16 -4.59 13.08
CA ALA A 164 0.84 -4.98 12.10
C ALA A 164 0.72 -4.13 10.84
N VAL A 165 1.85 -3.80 10.22
CA VAL A 165 1.88 -3.15 8.91
C VAL A 165 2.32 -4.15 7.87
N LYS A 166 1.57 -4.22 6.78
CA LYS A 166 1.82 -5.05 5.61
C LYS A 166 2.25 -4.17 4.44
N LEU A 167 3.42 -4.45 3.90
CA LEU A 167 3.98 -3.86 2.69
C LEU A 167 3.93 -4.88 1.55
N SER A 168 3.24 -4.54 0.46
CA SER A 168 3.35 -5.27 -0.82
C SER A 168 4.32 -4.52 -1.74
N TYR A 169 5.29 -5.20 -2.33
CA TYR A 169 6.36 -4.57 -3.10
C TYR A 169 6.89 -5.46 -4.23
N ILE A 170 7.47 -4.84 -5.26
CA ILE A 170 8.11 -5.51 -6.40
C ILE A 170 9.51 -5.96 -5.99
N ASP A 171 9.73 -7.27 -5.97
CA ASP A 171 11.05 -7.84 -5.83
C ASP A 171 11.71 -8.02 -7.20
N VAL A 172 12.79 -7.26 -7.41
CA VAL A 172 13.64 -7.25 -8.61
C VAL A 172 14.99 -7.95 -8.37
N SER A 173 15.18 -8.63 -7.24
CA SER A 173 16.43 -9.33 -6.92
C SER A 173 16.75 -10.49 -7.88
N ASN A 174 15.72 -11.04 -8.54
CA ASN A 174 15.87 -11.77 -9.79
C ASN A 174 15.72 -10.75 -10.94
N SER A 175 16.83 -10.39 -11.57
CA SER A 175 16.88 -9.40 -12.66
C SER A 175 16.11 -9.79 -13.92
N ILE A 176 15.72 -11.06 -14.06
CA ILE A 176 15.03 -11.59 -15.24
C ILE A 176 13.52 -11.77 -14.97
N ARG A 177 13.10 -12.08 -13.74
CA ARG A 177 11.68 -12.29 -13.38
C ARG A 177 11.32 -11.59 -12.10
N TRP A 178 10.51 -10.54 -12.21
CA TRP A 178 10.05 -9.77 -11.06
C TRP A 178 8.83 -10.46 -10.42
N SER A 179 8.61 -10.18 -9.14
CA SER A 179 7.48 -10.78 -8.40
C SER A 179 6.98 -9.87 -7.30
N ILE A 180 5.68 -9.92 -7.00
CA ILE A 180 5.13 -9.25 -5.82
C ILE A 180 5.50 -10.07 -4.58
N LYS A 181 6.36 -9.51 -3.72
CA LYS A 181 6.56 -9.99 -2.35
C LYS A 181 5.74 -9.16 -1.38
N ARG A 182 5.48 -9.76 -0.22
CA ARG A 182 4.75 -9.14 0.88
C ARG A 182 5.56 -9.31 2.17
N LEU A 183 5.77 -8.20 2.87
CA LEU A 183 6.37 -8.16 4.20
C LEU A 183 5.29 -7.75 5.20
N GLU A 184 5.28 -8.38 6.36
CA GLU A 184 4.40 -8.04 7.47
C GLU A 184 5.25 -7.93 8.74
N PHE A 185 5.05 -6.86 9.52
CA PHE A 185 5.75 -6.61 10.77
C PHE A 185 4.79 -6.08 11.85
N GLU A 186 4.92 -6.57 13.08
CA GLU A 186 4.21 -6.05 14.25
C GLU A 186 4.90 -4.78 14.77
N VAL A 187 4.12 -3.87 15.36
CA VAL A 187 4.58 -2.64 16.03
C VAL A 187 3.96 -2.51 17.42
N GLU A 188 4.45 -1.58 18.23
CA GLU A 188 4.06 -1.46 19.65
C GLU A 188 2.62 -0.98 19.89
N SER A 189 2.07 -0.15 19.00
CA SER A 189 0.75 0.47 19.17
C SER A 189 -0.01 0.67 17.86
N GLU A 190 -1.31 0.94 17.98
CA GLU A 190 -2.19 1.39 16.90
C GLU A 190 -1.69 2.69 16.26
N ASP A 191 -1.22 3.63 17.10
CA ASP A 191 -0.75 4.94 16.67
C ASP A 191 0.49 4.82 15.78
N VAL A 192 1.48 3.99 16.17
CA VAL A 192 2.68 3.73 15.35
C VAL A 192 2.32 3.00 14.05
N ALA A 193 1.34 2.09 14.08
CA ALA A 193 0.89 1.42 12.85
C ALA A 193 0.25 2.39 11.86
N ASN A 194 -0.56 3.34 12.38
CA ASN A 194 -1.18 4.39 11.60
C ASN A 194 -0.14 5.40 11.09
N GLU A 195 0.79 5.86 11.92
CA GLU A 195 1.91 6.76 11.60
C GLU A 195 2.77 6.21 10.46
N VAL A 196 3.22 4.94 10.56
CA VAL A 196 3.95 4.24 9.50
C VAL A 196 3.13 4.22 8.19
N CYS A 197 1.84 3.93 8.28
CA CYS A 197 0.97 3.84 7.11
C CYS A 197 0.71 5.22 6.48
N VAL A 198 0.53 6.27 7.26
CA VAL A 198 0.39 7.65 6.78
C VAL A 198 1.67 8.09 6.09
N ASN A 199 2.83 7.97 6.74
CA ASN A 199 4.12 8.38 6.18
C ASN A 199 4.47 7.65 4.89
N LEU A 200 4.28 6.33 4.82
CA LEU A 200 4.56 5.58 3.60
C LEU A 200 3.57 5.88 2.47
N ASN A 201 2.27 6.07 2.76
CA ASN A 201 1.32 6.50 1.73
C ASN A 201 1.56 7.95 1.28
N LEU A 202 2.07 8.81 2.17
CA LEU A 202 2.51 10.16 1.84
C LEU A 202 3.72 10.13 0.89
N CYS A 203 4.73 9.29 1.18
CA CYS A 203 5.82 9.01 0.25
C CYS A 203 5.29 8.48 -1.10
N LEU A 204 4.38 7.50 -1.11
CA LEU A 204 3.76 6.99 -2.36
C LEU A 204 3.01 8.08 -3.14
N SER A 205 2.42 9.08 -2.46
CA SER A 205 1.72 10.17 -3.13
C SER A 205 2.62 11.07 -3.98
N THR A 206 3.93 11.11 -3.68
CA THR A 206 4.93 11.88 -4.44
C THR A 206 5.37 11.22 -5.75
N LEU A 207 5.01 9.95 -5.99
CA LEU A 207 5.28 9.21 -7.22
C LEU A 207 4.40 9.71 -8.38
N LYS A 208 4.63 10.94 -8.86
CA LYS A 208 3.93 11.54 -10.01
C LYS A 208 4.05 10.74 -11.32
N GLN A 209 4.97 9.77 -11.39
CA GLN A 209 5.17 8.87 -12.52
C GLN A 209 4.28 7.62 -12.48
N ARG A 210 3.61 7.36 -11.34
CA ARG A 210 2.80 6.16 -11.13
C ARG A 210 1.37 6.39 -11.63
N PRO A 211 0.87 5.58 -12.58
CA PRO A 211 -0.49 5.71 -13.07
C PRO A 211 -1.50 5.34 -11.97
N ARG A 212 -2.68 5.96 -12.06
CA ARG A 212 -3.87 5.72 -11.24
C ARG A 212 -5.04 5.22 -12.09
N HIS A 213 -5.12 5.66 -13.34
CA HIS A 213 -6.14 5.25 -14.30
C HIS A 213 -5.52 4.87 -15.66
N LEU A 214 -5.87 3.69 -16.18
CA LEU A 214 -5.34 3.17 -17.45
C LEU A 214 -6.47 2.64 -18.34
N LEU A 215 -6.27 2.69 -19.65
CA LEU A 215 -7.16 2.04 -20.63
C LEU A 215 -6.46 0.83 -21.28
N ALA A 216 -6.99 -0.37 -21.04
CA ALA A 216 -6.43 -1.62 -21.55
C ALA A 216 -7.20 -2.16 -22.76
N PHE A 217 -6.51 -2.33 -23.89
CA PHE A 217 -7.02 -2.99 -25.07
C PHE A 217 -6.56 -4.44 -25.12
N VAL A 218 -7.50 -5.39 -25.12
CA VAL A 218 -7.25 -6.83 -25.08
C VAL A 218 -7.66 -7.47 -26.40
N ASN A 219 -6.73 -8.10 -27.11
CA ASN A 219 -7.05 -8.91 -28.30
C ASN A 219 -7.53 -10.30 -27.86
N PRO A 220 -8.83 -10.65 -27.98
CA PRO A 220 -9.36 -11.91 -27.45
C PRO A 220 -8.77 -13.16 -28.13
N PHE A 221 -8.28 -13.05 -29.36
CA PHE A 221 -7.67 -14.15 -30.11
C PHE A 221 -6.16 -14.31 -29.83
N GLY A 222 -5.55 -13.36 -29.10
CA GLY A 222 -4.13 -13.33 -28.79
C GLY A 222 -3.59 -14.63 -28.16
N GLY A 223 -2.44 -15.09 -28.65
CA GLY A 223 -1.66 -16.14 -28.02
C GLY A 223 -2.36 -17.49 -27.97
N LYS A 224 -3.09 -17.83 -29.03
CA LYS A 224 -4.02 -18.96 -29.15
C LYS A 224 -5.27 -18.79 -28.26
N GLY A 225 -5.90 -17.61 -28.29
CA GLY A 225 -7.13 -17.30 -27.55
C GLY A 225 -6.95 -17.21 -26.02
N ARG A 226 -5.73 -16.96 -25.53
CA ARG A 226 -5.41 -16.96 -24.10
C ARG A 226 -5.27 -15.56 -23.49
N ALA A 227 -5.20 -14.51 -24.30
CA ALA A 227 -4.97 -13.15 -23.82
C ALA A 227 -5.99 -12.63 -22.77
N PRO A 228 -7.32 -12.88 -22.88
CA PRO A 228 -8.27 -12.51 -21.82
C PRO A 228 -7.96 -13.23 -20.50
N ALA A 229 -7.72 -14.54 -20.55
CA ALA A 229 -7.38 -15.33 -19.37
C ALA A 229 -6.01 -14.97 -18.75
N VAL A 230 -5.06 -14.45 -19.54
CA VAL A 230 -3.81 -13.85 -19.03
C VAL A 230 -4.14 -12.53 -18.32
N TYR A 231 -4.86 -11.63 -18.97
CA TYR A 231 -5.24 -10.32 -18.44
C TYR A 231 -6.00 -10.42 -17.12
N GLU A 232 -7.14 -11.12 -17.12
CA GLU A 232 -8.06 -11.23 -16.00
C GLU A 232 -7.43 -11.91 -14.78
N LYS A 233 -6.64 -12.97 -14.99
CA LYS A 233 -6.15 -13.87 -13.93
C LYS A 233 -4.74 -13.55 -13.45
N LYS A 234 -3.96 -12.75 -14.19
CA LYS A 234 -2.60 -12.34 -13.81
C LYS A 234 -2.43 -10.83 -13.68
N ILE A 235 -3.02 -10.04 -14.59
CA ILE A 235 -2.67 -8.62 -14.76
C ILE A 235 -3.61 -7.71 -13.94
N LEU A 236 -4.93 -7.91 -14.05
CA LEU A 236 -5.90 -7.17 -13.23
C LEU A 236 -5.63 -7.31 -11.71
N PRO A 237 -5.19 -8.46 -11.15
CA PRO A 237 -4.77 -8.56 -9.76
C PRO A 237 -3.54 -7.70 -9.40
N ILE A 238 -2.57 -7.54 -10.32
CA ILE A 238 -1.38 -6.71 -10.10
C ILE A 238 -1.76 -5.24 -10.03
N PHE A 239 -2.54 -4.76 -11.02
CA PHE A 239 -3.04 -3.39 -11.04
C PHE A 239 -3.93 -3.08 -9.82
N LYS A 240 -4.75 -4.03 -9.37
CA LYS A 240 -5.56 -3.89 -8.13
C LYS A 240 -4.70 -3.81 -6.86
N GLU A 241 -3.67 -4.64 -6.71
CA GLU A 241 -2.71 -4.51 -5.59
C GLU A 241 -1.94 -3.17 -5.68
N GLY A 242 -1.74 -2.63 -6.88
CA GLY A 242 -1.18 -1.30 -7.11
C GLY A 242 -2.13 -0.12 -6.87
N ASN A 243 -3.40 -0.33 -6.46
CA ASN A 243 -4.45 0.69 -6.42
C ASN A 243 -4.66 1.43 -7.78
N ILE A 244 -4.50 0.73 -8.90
CA ILE A 244 -4.68 1.26 -10.26
C ILE A 244 -6.03 0.80 -10.81
N THR A 245 -6.88 1.75 -11.20
CA THR A 245 -8.14 1.49 -11.91
C THR A 245 -7.85 1.30 -13.40
N VAL A 246 -8.48 0.31 -14.04
CA VAL A 246 -8.21 -0.03 -15.44
C VAL A 246 -9.51 -0.36 -16.19
N ASP A 247 -9.90 0.53 -17.10
CA ASP A 247 -10.99 0.27 -18.05
C ASP A 247 -10.51 -0.67 -19.15
N THR A 248 -11.40 -1.51 -19.68
CA THR A 248 -11.02 -2.64 -20.54
C THR A 248 -11.86 -2.71 -21.81
N ILE A 249 -11.20 -2.69 -22.96
CA ILE A 249 -11.79 -2.84 -24.29
C ILE A 249 -11.29 -4.11 -24.94
N HIS A 250 -12.18 -5.06 -25.20
CA HIS A 250 -11.86 -6.24 -26.00
C HIS A 250 -11.97 -5.88 -27.50
N THR A 251 -10.91 -6.09 -28.29
CA THR A 251 -10.93 -5.74 -29.71
C THR A 251 -11.71 -6.76 -30.55
N GLN A 252 -12.52 -6.24 -31.48
CA GLN A 252 -13.45 -7.03 -32.28
C GLN A 252 -12.97 -7.26 -33.73
N ARG A 253 -12.06 -6.40 -34.21
CA ARG A 253 -11.51 -6.39 -35.57
C ARG A 253 -10.12 -5.75 -35.58
N ALA A 254 -9.41 -5.88 -36.70
CA ALA A 254 -8.20 -5.11 -36.96
C ALA A 254 -8.49 -3.60 -37.00
N ASN A 255 -7.49 -2.80 -36.60
CA ASN A 255 -7.55 -1.36 -36.34
C ASN A 255 -8.55 -0.93 -35.25
N HIS A 256 -9.21 -1.82 -34.51
CA HIS A 256 -10.23 -1.39 -33.53
C HIS A 256 -9.64 -0.52 -32.41
N ALA A 257 -8.41 -0.82 -31.94
CA ALA A 257 -7.79 0.01 -30.90
C ALA A 257 -7.31 1.36 -31.47
N ARG A 258 -6.74 1.35 -32.68
CA ARG A 258 -6.35 2.56 -33.42
C ARG A 258 -7.54 3.50 -33.61
N ASP A 259 -8.66 2.97 -34.11
CA ASP A 259 -9.85 3.76 -34.44
C ASP A 259 -10.52 4.32 -33.17
N HIS A 260 -10.56 3.55 -32.08
CA HIS A 260 -11.06 4.05 -30.80
C HIS A 260 -10.19 5.20 -30.27
N ILE A 261 -8.86 5.07 -30.30
CA ILE A 261 -7.93 6.13 -29.88
C ILE A 261 -8.12 7.42 -30.70
N LEU A 262 -8.38 7.30 -32.01
CA LEU A 262 -8.57 8.45 -32.89
C LEU A 262 -9.88 9.20 -32.62
N ASN A 263 -10.96 8.51 -32.26
CA ASN A 263 -12.31 9.11 -32.17
C ASN A 263 -12.70 9.55 -30.75
N GLU A 264 -12.09 8.99 -29.70
CA GLU A 264 -12.48 9.23 -28.30
C GLU A 264 -11.57 10.25 -27.60
N ASP A 265 -12.06 10.81 -26.49
CA ASP A 265 -11.20 11.52 -25.53
C ASP A 265 -10.49 10.51 -24.61
N LEU A 266 -9.20 10.75 -24.41
CA LEU A 266 -8.31 9.94 -23.56
C LEU A 266 -7.72 10.74 -22.39
N SER A 267 -8.17 11.99 -22.19
CA SER A 267 -7.69 12.90 -21.14
C SER A 267 -7.83 12.35 -19.72
N ALA A 268 -8.75 11.39 -19.50
CA ALA A 268 -9.02 10.75 -18.23
C ALA A 268 -8.05 9.60 -17.85
N TYR A 269 -7.08 9.25 -18.69
CA TYR A 269 -6.14 8.14 -18.47
C TYR A 269 -4.68 8.62 -18.37
N ASP A 270 -3.89 7.98 -17.52
CA ASP A 270 -2.43 8.21 -17.41
C ASP A 270 -1.64 7.46 -18.51
N GLY A 271 -2.25 6.48 -19.16
CA GLY A 271 -1.63 5.65 -20.19
C GLY A 271 -2.55 4.55 -20.74
N LEU A 272 -2.09 3.93 -21.83
CA LEU A 272 -2.75 2.82 -22.50
C LEU A 272 -1.98 1.51 -22.26
N ILE A 273 -2.69 0.39 -22.20
CA ILE A 273 -2.10 -0.95 -22.13
C ILE A 273 -2.56 -1.76 -23.35
N CYS A 274 -1.65 -2.38 -24.09
CA CYS A 274 -2.00 -3.44 -25.04
C CYS A 274 -1.76 -4.83 -24.44
N VAL A 275 -2.74 -5.72 -24.59
CA VAL A 275 -2.62 -7.14 -24.25
C VAL A 275 -2.80 -7.95 -25.52
N GLY A 276 -1.68 -8.47 -26.03
CA GLY A 276 -1.61 -9.14 -27.33
C GLY A 276 -0.15 -9.31 -27.76
N GLY A 277 0.08 -9.37 -29.07
CA GLY A 277 1.43 -9.39 -29.66
C GLY A 277 1.78 -8.09 -30.38
N ASP A 278 2.88 -8.10 -31.13
CA ASP A 278 3.46 -6.89 -31.74
C ASP A 278 2.48 -6.08 -32.63
N GLY A 279 1.58 -6.75 -33.35
CA GLY A 279 0.53 -6.08 -34.14
C GLY A 279 -0.48 -5.29 -33.30
N MET A 280 -0.75 -5.74 -32.07
CA MET A 280 -1.62 -5.03 -31.12
C MET A 280 -0.93 -3.77 -30.59
N PHE A 281 0.38 -3.83 -30.33
CA PHE A 281 1.18 -2.66 -30.02
C PHE A 281 1.24 -1.67 -31.19
N ALA A 282 1.37 -2.15 -32.43
CA ALA A 282 1.37 -1.31 -33.62
C ALA A 282 0.06 -0.53 -33.80
N GLU A 283 -1.12 -1.13 -33.53
CA GLU A 283 -2.40 -0.41 -33.54
C GLU A 283 -2.43 0.75 -32.54
N LEU A 284 -2.02 0.53 -31.28
CA LEU A 284 -1.96 1.59 -30.26
C LEU A 284 -0.95 2.68 -30.63
N CYS A 285 0.23 2.28 -31.10
CA CYS A 285 1.31 3.20 -31.46
C CYS A 285 0.90 4.12 -32.62
N HIS A 286 0.38 3.56 -33.71
CA HIS A 286 -0.12 4.34 -34.84
C HIS A 286 -1.34 5.19 -34.44
N GLY A 287 -2.23 4.68 -33.57
CA GLY A 287 -3.36 5.45 -33.05
C GLY A 287 -2.90 6.71 -32.30
N LEU A 288 -2.00 6.57 -31.32
CA LEU A 288 -1.50 7.69 -30.53
C LEU A 288 -0.67 8.69 -31.36
N LEU A 289 0.17 8.21 -32.28
CA LEU A 289 0.96 9.09 -33.14
C LEU A 289 0.06 9.91 -34.07
N LEU A 290 -0.90 9.28 -34.75
CA LEU A 290 -1.86 9.97 -35.62
C LEU A 290 -2.74 10.95 -34.82
N LYS A 291 -3.27 10.54 -33.67
CA LYS A 291 -4.04 11.43 -32.78
C LYS A 291 -3.23 12.67 -32.40
N THR A 292 -1.98 12.47 -31.96
CA THR A 292 -1.09 13.56 -31.54
C THR A 292 -0.75 14.50 -32.71
N SER A 293 -0.53 13.99 -33.92
CA SER A 293 -0.31 14.83 -35.11
C SER A 293 -1.55 15.63 -35.52
N LEU A 294 -2.73 15.00 -35.51
CA LEU A 294 -4.00 15.66 -35.85
C LEU A 294 -4.36 16.77 -34.84
N GLU A 295 -4.28 16.48 -33.54
CA GLU A 295 -4.48 17.46 -32.45
C GLU A 295 -3.43 18.59 -32.50
N ALA A 296 -2.25 18.31 -33.07
CA ALA A 296 -1.19 19.28 -33.30
C ALA A 296 -1.33 20.09 -34.60
N ASN A 297 -2.32 19.79 -35.46
CA ASN A 297 -2.48 20.33 -36.81
C ASN A 297 -1.23 20.12 -37.70
N LEU A 298 -0.59 18.96 -37.58
CA LEU A 298 0.52 18.53 -38.42
C LEU A 298 -0.01 17.77 -39.65
N ASP A 299 0.59 18.02 -40.81
CA ASP A 299 0.45 17.13 -41.96
C ASP A 299 1.07 15.77 -41.62
N ILE A 300 0.42 14.68 -42.03
CA ILE A 300 0.86 13.30 -41.78
C ILE A 300 1.52 12.66 -43.01
N ASP A 301 1.40 13.28 -44.19
CA ASP A 301 2.03 12.83 -45.44
C ASP A 301 3.34 13.60 -45.73
N ASP A 302 3.60 14.71 -45.03
CA ASP A 302 4.91 15.39 -45.01
C ASP A 302 5.98 14.53 -44.31
N ARG A 303 7.14 14.38 -44.95
CA ARG A 303 8.27 13.58 -44.47
C ARG A 303 9.24 14.34 -43.57
N GLU A 304 9.25 15.67 -43.65
CA GLU A 304 10.10 16.54 -42.83
C GLU A 304 9.39 16.99 -41.55
N VAL A 305 8.16 16.51 -41.31
CA VAL A 305 7.32 16.94 -40.19
C VAL A 305 7.89 16.46 -38.85
N ASN A 306 8.08 17.41 -37.93
CA ASN A 306 8.57 17.11 -36.58
C ASN A 306 7.42 16.57 -35.70
N ILE A 307 7.23 15.24 -35.74
CA ILE A 307 6.18 14.53 -35.00
C ILE A 307 6.28 14.83 -33.50
N LYS A 308 5.23 15.42 -32.92
CA LYS A 308 5.16 15.68 -31.47
C LYS A 308 5.04 14.35 -30.72
N ARG A 309 5.76 14.25 -29.59
CA ARG A 309 5.68 13.11 -28.68
C ARG A 309 4.27 13.00 -28.07
N PRO A 310 3.59 11.85 -28.12
CA PRO A 310 2.33 11.65 -27.41
C PRO A 310 2.48 11.83 -25.89
N ASN A 311 1.47 12.43 -25.27
CA ASN A 311 1.42 12.60 -23.80
C ASN A 311 1.23 11.26 -23.07
N LEU A 312 0.42 10.37 -23.65
CA LEU A 312 0.11 9.06 -23.10
C LEU A 312 1.24 8.05 -23.37
N ARG A 313 1.46 7.15 -22.41
CA ARG A 313 2.43 6.05 -22.49
C ARG A 313 1.73 4.75 -22.88
N ILE A 314 2.46 3.84 -23.53
CA ILE A 314 1.99 2.48 -23.83
C ILE A 314 2.73 1.49 -22.94
N GLY A 315 2.00 0.70 -22.15
CA GLY A 315 2.50 -0.54 -21.55
C GLY A 315 2.13 -1.75 -22.43
N VAL A 316 3.02 -2.73 -22.53
CA VAL A 316 2.87 -3.88 -23.45
C VAL A 316 2.88 -5.18 -22.67
N ILE A 317 1.76 -5.92 -22.69
CA ILE A 317 1.63 -7.22 -22.02
C ILE A 317 1.73 -8.35 -23.06
N PRO A 318 2.74 -9.23 -22.97
CA PRO A 318 2.96 -10.33 -23.92
C PRO A 318 1.84 -11.37 -23.81
N ALA A 319 0.99 -11.40 -24.83
CA ALA A 319 -0.11 -12.34 -24.93
C ALA A 319 -0.42 -12.70 -26.40
N GLY A 320 0.53 -12.49 -27.31
CA GLY A 320 0.43 -12.78 -28.73
C GLY A 320 0.99 -14.14 -29.12
N SER A 321 1.17 -14.32 -30.43
CA SER A 321 2.00 -15.40 -31.00
C SER A 321 3.45 -14.94 -31.22
N THR A 322 3.66 -13.62 -31.30
CA THR A 322 4.95 -12.94 -31.42
C THR A 322 4.86 -11.70 -30.54
N ASP A 323 5.80 -11.57 -29.60
CA ASP A 323 5.87 -10.48 -28.61
C ASP A 323 7.28 -9.86 -28.61
N ALA A 324 7.87 -9.65 -29.80
CA ALA A 324 9.24 -9.18 -29.97
C ALA A 324 9.50 -7.81 -29.31
N VAL A 325 8.51 -6.92 -29.29
CA VAL A 325 8.56 -5.62 -28.59
C VAL A 325 8.73 -5.82 -27.08
N VAL A 326 8.05 -6.81 -26.49
CA VAL A 326 8.18 -7.12 -25.06
C VAL A 326 9.55 -7.75 -24.77
N TYR A 327 9.98 -8.69 -25.60
CA TYR A 327 11.30 -9.32 -25.44
C TYR A 327 12.43 -8.28 -25.51
N GLY A 328 12.34 -7.32 -26.44
CA GLY A 328 13.32 -6.24 -26.58
C GLY A 328 13.31 -5.18 -25.48
N THR A 329 12.19 -5.01 -24.76
CA THR A 329 12.04 -4.00 -23.69
C THR A 329 12.21 -4.55 -22.27
N THR A 330 11.89 -5.82 -22.04
CA THR A 330 11.92 -6.47 -20.71
C THR A 330 12.89 -7.65 -20.62
N GLY A 331 13.39 -8.16 -21.75
CA GLY A 331 14.29 -9.32 -21.81
C GLY A 331 13.60 -10.68 -21.78
N LEU A 332 12.27 -10.75 -21.64
CA LEU A 332 11.51 -12.00 -21.61
C LEU A 332 10.03 -11.84 -21.95
N ASN A 333 9.39 -12.92 -22.42
CA ASN A 333 7.93 -12.97 -22.63
C ASN A 333 7.23 -13.51 -21.37
N ASP A 334 7.27 -12.75 -20.27
CA ASP A 334 6.50 -13.04 -19.06
C ASP A 334 5.54 -11.88 -18.71
N PRO A 335 4.21 -12.08 -18.82
CA PRO A 335 3.27 -11.00 -18.65
C PRO A 335 3.11 -10.53 -17.20
N VAL A 336 3.63 -11.26 -16.20
CA VAL A 336 3.71 -10.74 -14.83
C VAL A 336 4.83 -9.71 -14.73
N THR A 337 6.03 -10.03 -15.22
CA THR A 337 7.17 -9.10 -15.23
C THR A 337 6.91 -7.86 -16.10
N SER A 338 6.17 -7.98 -17.21
CA SER A 338 5.79 -6.81 -18.04
C SER A 338 4.68 -5.92 -17.44
N ALA A 339 4.10 -6.28 -16.30
CA ALA A 339 3.03 -5.54 -15.61
C ALA A 339 3.45 -4.91 -14.28
N LEU A 340 4.73 -5.05 -13.91
CA LEU A 340 5.34 -4.60 -12.65
C LEU A 340 6.31 -3.44 -12.90
#